data_AF-A0A270BFE0-F1
#
_entry.id   AF-A0A270BFE0-F1
#
_cell.length_a   1.000
_cell.length_b   1.000
_cell.length_c   1.000
_cell.angle_alpha   90.00
_cell.angle_beta   90.00
_cell.angle_gamma   90.00
#
_symmetry.space_group_name_H-M   'P 1'
#
loop_
_entity.id
_entity.type
_entity.pdbx_description
1 polymer ?
#
loop_
_entity_poly.entity_id
_entity_poly.type
_entity_poly.pdbx_seq_one_letter_code
_entity_poly.pdbx_strand_id
1 'polypeptide(L)'
;MIWGNNYIAARITDAGLLFTASNAGRADLASAAADGGYYRAESEVCENIGGNGLEPVPPEMLGLTDMPAFSCGLTWDAEENRAWDGEGCPIWGFPDYQIRDPWAELRRRGRVIFPIVGHS
;
A
#
# COMPACT_ATOMS: atom_id res chain seq x y z
N MET A 1 7.20 -11.16 -7.82
CA MET A 1 7.24 -11.31 -6.35
C MET A 1 5.83 -11.14 -5.81
N ILE A 2 5.46 -11.88 -4.75
CA ILE A 2 4.16 -11.79 -4.07
C ILE A 2 4.45 -11.46 -2.60
N TRP A 3 3.76 -10.45 -2.07
CA TRP A 3 3.83 -10.03 -0.67
C TRP A 3 2.52 -10.33 0.03
N GLY A 4 2.57 -10.83 1.26
CA GLY A 4 1.41 -11.06 2.12
C GLY A 4 0.89 -12.50 2.20
N ASN A 5 -0.31 -12.67 2.75
CA ASN A 5 -0.87 -13.98 3.10
C ASN A 5 -2.07 -14.37 2.21
N ASN A 6 -2.80 -15.43 2.59
CA ASN A 6 -3.97 -15.92 1.83
C ASN A 6 -5.20 -14.98 1.90
N TYR A 7 -5.17 -13.94 2.74
CA TYR A 7 -6.27 -13.00 2.96
C TYR A 7 -6.10 -11.74 2.14
N ILE A 8 -4.95 -11.09 2.24
CA ILE A 8 -4.56 -9.92 1.45
C ILE A 8 -3.14 -10.14 0.94
N ALA A 9 -2.98 -9.95 -0.37
CA ALA A 9 -1.69 -10.10 -1.04
C ALA A 9 -1.46 -8.98 -2.05
N ALA A 10 -0.20 -8.62 -2.26
CA ALA A 10 0.26 -7.68 -3.27
C ALA A 10 1.19 -8.38 -4.28
N ARG A 11 1.13 -7.99 -5.55
CA ARG A 11 2.05 -8.48 -6.59
C ARG A 11 2.30 -7.42 -7.65
N ILE A 12 3.52 -7.37 -8.18
CA ILE A 12 3.81 -6.54 -9.36
C ILE A 12 3.20 -7.17 -10.60
N THR A 13 2.59 -6.33 -11.43
CA THR A 13 2.05 -6.66 -12.76
C THR A 13 2.49 -5.58 -13.76
N ASP A 14 2.27 -5.81 -15.05
CA ASP A 14 2.55 -4.81 -16.09
C ASP A 14 1.76 -3.50 -15.91
N ALA A 15 0.64 -3.53 -15.17
CA ALA A 15 -0.19 -2.36 -14.88
C ALA A 15 0.21 -1.62 -13.58
N GLY A 16 1.17 -2.15 -12.81
CA GLY A 16 1.57 -1.63 -11.50
C GLY A 16 1.42 -2.67 -10.38
N LEU A 17 1.37 -2.18 -9.13
CA LEU A 17 1.23 -3.00 -7.94
C LEU A 17 -0.24 -3.36 -7.72
N LEU A 18 -0.56 -4.64 -7.89
CA LEU A 18 -1.89 -5.18 -7.69
C LEU A 18 -2.04 -5.69 -6.26
N PHE A 19 -2.99 -5.12 -5.53
CA PHE A 19 -3.53 -5.72 -4.31
C PHE A 19 -4.71 -6.62 -4.63
N THR A 20 -4.80 -7.75 -3.93
CA THR A 20 -5.93 -8.69 -4.00
C THR A 20 -6.37 -9.09 -2.61
N ALA A 21 -7.67 -9.31 -2.44
CA ALA A 21 -8.26 -9.76 -1.18
C ALA A 21 -9.22 -10.93 -1.40
N SER A 22 -9.06 -11.98 -0.61
CA SER A 22 -9.99 -13.11 -0.56
C SER A 22 -11.30 -12.72 0.13
N ASN A 23 -12.29 -13.62 0.17
CA ASN A 23 -13.56 -13.31 0.85
C ASN A 23 -13.36 -12.99 2.34
N ALA A 24 -12.45 -13.70 3.02
CA ALA A 24 -12.10 -13.43 4.41
C ALA A 24 -11.38 -12.08 4.55
N GLY A 25 -10.35 -11.81 3.74
CA GLY A 25 -9.67 -10.51 3.78
C GLY A 25 -10.60 -9.32 3.47
N ARG A 26 -11.59 -9.48 2.60
CA ARG A 26 -12.62 -8.45 2.37
C ARG A 26 -13.55 -8.26 3.57
N ALA A 27 -13.84 -9.31 4.33
CA ALA A 27 -14.62 -9.21 5.56
C ALA A 27 -13.81 -8.51 6.66
N ASP A 28 -12.52 -8.82 6.79
CA ASP A 28 -11.62 -8.16 7.75
C ASP A 28 -11.48 -6.67 7.44
N LEU A 29 -11.30 -6.31 6.17
CA LEU A 29 -11.31 -4.90 5.73
C LEU A 29 -12.65 -4.21 5.99
N ALA A 30 -13.77 -4.93 5.89
CA ALA A 30 -15.08 -4.37 6.22
C ALA A 30 -15.21 -4.08 7.71
N SER A 31 -14.72 -4.98 8.57
CA SER A 31 -14.69 -4.79 10.03
C SER A 31 -13.76 -3.63 10.41
N ALA A 32 -12.52 -3.64 9.90
CA ALA A 32 -11.53 -2.60 10.15
C ALA A 32 -12.04 -1.20 9.77
N ALA A 33 -12.68 -1.09 8.60
CA ALA A 33 -13.28 0.16 8.15
C ALA A 33 -14.47 0.61 9.02
N ALA A 34 -15.25 -0.32 9.58
CA ALA A 34 -16.35 0.01 10.49
C ALA A 34 -15.83 0.47 11.87
N ASP A 35 -14.74 -0.12 12.34
CA ASP A 35 -14.18 0.15 13.66
C ASP A 35 -13.37 1.46 13.73
N GLY A 36 -12.57 1.75 12.70
CA GLY A 36 -11.63 2.88 12.71
C GLY A 36 -11.50 3.63 11.40
N GLY A 37 -12.41 3.39 10.44
CA GLY A 37 -12.41 4.07 9.16
C GLY A 37 -11.21 3.73 8.29
N TYR A 38 -10.77 4.71 7.49
CA TYR A 38 -9.71 4.55 6.50
C TYR A 38 -8.40 4.03 7.12
N TYR A 39 -7.88 4.69 8.16
CA TYR A 39 -6.57 4.38 8.72
C TYR A 39 -6.50 2.99 9.37
N ARG A 40 -7.61 2.50 9.96
CA ARG A 40 -7.63 1.14 10.50
C ARG A 40 -7.65 0.10 9.37
N ALA A 41 -8.37 0.37 8.28
CA ALA A 41 -8.34 -0.49 7.09
C ALA A 41 -6.94 -0.48 6.42
N GLU A 42 -6.28 0.66 6.36
CA GLU A 42 -4.91 0.79 5.87
C GLU A 42 -3.91 0.00 6.72
N SER A 43 -3.99 0.14 8.05
CA SER A 43 -3.20 -0.66 9.01
C SER A 43 -3.39 -2.16 8.78
N GLU A 44 -4.61 -2.62 8.55
CA GLU A 44 -4.89 -4.03 8.24
C GLU A 44 -4.20 -4.47 6.92
N VAL A 45 -4.28 -3.66 5.86
CA VAL A 45 -3.57 -3.96 4.60
C VAL A 45 -2.05 -4.02 4.83
N CYS A 46 -1.50 -3.02 5.52
CA CYS A 46 -0.08 -2.91 5.81
C CYS A 46 0.43 -4.05 6.71
N GLU A 47 -0.34 -4.51 7.68
CA GLU A 47 -0.01 -5.67 8.51
C GLU A 47 0.02 -6.97 7.70
N ASN A 48 -0.88 -7.10 6.71
CA ASN A 48 -0.92 -8.28 5.87
C ASN A 48 0.22 -8.34 4.85
N ILE A 49 0.73 -7.20 4.38
CA ILE A 49 1.81 -7.15 3.36
C ILE A 49 3.19 -6.84 3.96
N GLY A 50 3.24 -6.16 5.11
CA GLY A 50 4.43 -5.68 5.77
C GLY A 50 5.34 -6.81 6.25
N GLY A 51 6.65 -6.55 6.29
CA GLY A 51 7.66 -7.55 6.65
C GLY A 51 8.09 -8.48 5.51
N ASN A 52 7.53 -8.33 4.30
CA ASN A 52 7.88 -9.11 3.13
C ASN A 52 8.75 -8.33 2.11
N GLY A 53 9.21 -7.12 2.43
CA GLY A 53 9.99 -6.26 1.53
C GLY A 53 9.14 -5.33 0.64
N LEU A 54 7.88 -5.10 0.98
CA LEU A 54 7.05 -4.02 0.44
C LEU A 54 6.74 -3.09 1.59
N GLU A 55 7.04 -1.80 1.42
CA GLU A 55 7.05 -0.82 2.50
C GLU A 55 6.21 0.40 2.11
N PRO A 56 5.41 0.94 3.05
CA PRO A 56 4.73 2.21 2.85
C PRO A 56 5.73 3.33 2.62
N VAL A 57 5.49 4.16 1.61
CA VAL A 57 6.32 5.35 1.33
C VAL A 57 5.82 6.51 2.18
N PRO A 58 6.69 7.15 2.97
CA PRO A 58 6.30 8.32 3.75
C PRO A 58 5.86 9.51 2.87
N PRO A 59 4.84 10.29 3.27
CA PRO A 59 4.33 11.43 2.50
C PRO A 59 5.40 12.45 2.09
N GLU A 60 6.40 12.68 2.94
CA GLU A 60 7.50 13.61 2.69
C GLU A 60 8.34 13.26 1.47
N MET A 61 8.46 11.97 1.11
CA MET A 61 9.14 11.52 -0.11
C MET A 61 8.34 11.83 -1.38
N LEU A 62 7.03 12.07 -1.24
CA LEU A 62 6.11 12.33 -2.35
C LEU A 62 5.73 13.81 -2.47
N GLY A 63 6.39 14.69 -1.71
CA GLY A 63 6.03 16.10 -1.66
C GLY A 63 4.81 16.39 -0.79
N LEU A 64 4.68 15.69 0.34
CA LEU A 64 3.64 15.84 1.38
C LEU A 64 2.22 15.51 0.90
N THR A 65 2.07 14.55 -0.02
CA THR A 65 0.76 13.99 -0.34
C THR A 65 0.43 12.85 0.63
N ASP A 66 -0.75 12.86 1.25
CA ASP A 66 -1.27 11.74 2.06
C ASP A 66 -1.72 10.54 1.19
N MET A 67 -1.17 10.44 -0.03
CA MET A 67 -1.51 9.37 -0.96
C MET A 67 -0.89 8.07 -0.45
N PRO A 68 -1.67 6.98 -0.34
CA PRO A 68 -1.10 5.69 -0.02
C PRO A 68 -0.18 5.27 -1.17
N ALA A 69 1.06 4.94 -0.81
CA ALA A 69 2.10 4.58 -1.75
C ALA A 69 3.05 3.54 -1.15
N PHE A 70 3.64 2.74 -2.02
CA PHE A 70 4.51 1.63 -1.63
C PHE A 70 5.75 1.55 -2.52
N SER A 71 6.85 1.07 -1.95
CA SER A 71 8.09 0.75 -2.65
C SER A 71 8.73 -0.50 -2.04
N CYS A 72 9.61 -1.18 -2.78
CA CYS A 72 10.28 -2.41 -2.34
C CYS A 72 11.76 -2.23 -1.96
N GLY A 73 12.20 -0.99 -1.71
CA GLY A 73 13.60 -0.67 -1.44
C GLY A 73 13.79 0.59 -0.61
N LEU A 74 12.88 0.86 0.33
CA LEU A 74 13.06 1.94 1.29
C LEU A 74 14.03 1.50 2.38
N THR A 75 14.89 2.41 2.79
CA THR A 75 15.78 2.27 3.94
C THR A 75 15.56 3.47 4.84
N TRP A 76 15.47 3.25 6.15
CA TRP A 76 15.35 4.35 7.10
C TRP A 76 16.72 4.84 7.56
N ASP A 77 17.02 6.11 7.33
CA ASP A 77 18.15 6.79 7.94
C ASP A 77 17.72 7.34 9.31
N ALA A 78 18.27 6.75 10.37
CA ALA A 78 17.98 7.13 11.74
C ALA A 78 18.65 8.43 12.18
N GLU A 79 19.76 8.83 11.56
CA GLU A 79 20.47 10.07 11.88
C GLU A 79 19.75 11.28 11.29
N GLU A 80 19.27 11.15 10.07
CA GLU A 80 18.54 12.19 9.35
C GLU A 80 17.03 12.11 9.57
N ASN A 81 16.56 11.05 10.25
CA ASN A 81 15.15 10.75 10.52
C ASN A 81 14.30 10.84 9.25
N ARG A 82 14.77 10.20 8.18
CA ARG A 82 14.11 10.18 6.87
C ARG A 82 14.25 8.82 6.21
N ALA A 83 13.27 8.47 5.37
CA ALA A 83 13.42 7.36 4.45
C ALA A 83 14.25 7.78 3.24
N TRP A 84 15.18 6.91 2.85
CA TRP A 84 15.99 7.01 1.64
C TRP A 84 15.77 5.75 0.79
N ASP A 85 15.64 5.91 -0.51
CA ASP A 85 15.73 4.83 -1.47
C ASP A 85 17.17 4.51 -1.87
N GLY A 86 17.65 3.32 -1.51
CA GLY A 86 19.00 2.91 -1.90
C GLY A 86 19.10 2.43 -3.36
N GLU A 87 17.97 2.13 -4.01
CA GLU A 87 17.94 1.17 -5.13
C GLU A 87 17.10 1.59 -6.37
N GLY A 88 16.63 2.84 -6.48
CA GLY A 88 15.86 3.31 -7.65
C GLY A 88 14.57 2.51 -7.89
N CYS A 89 13.95 2.04 -6.81
CA CYS A 89 12.76 1.20 -6.87
C CYS A 89 11.53 2.02 -7.33
N PRO A 90 10.63 1.43 -8.13
CA PRO A 90 9.40 2.11 -8.51
C PRO A 90 8.55 2.45 -7.28
N ILE A 91 7.97 3.64 -7.30
CA ILE A 91 6.95 4.05 -6.33
C ILE A 91 5.58 3.78 -6.95
N TRP A 92 4.79 2.93 -6.29
CA TRP A 92 3.41 2.66 -6.67
C TRP A 92 2.46 3.44 -5.77
N GLY A 93 1.65 4.32 -6.34
CA GLY A 93 0.74 5.20 -5.58
C GLY A 93 -0.70 5.11 -6.05
N PHE A 94 -1.63 5.60 -5.24
CA PHE A 94 -3.05 5.71 -5.61
C PHE A 94 -3.47 7.16 -5.88
N PRO A 95 -3.30 7.69 -7.10
CA PRO A 95 -3.43 9.12 -7.39
C PRO A 95 -4.81 9.72 -7.09
N ASP A 96 -5.86 8.90 -7.11
CA ASP A 96 -7.25 9.34 -6.87
C ASP A 96 -7.67 9.25 -5.39
N TYR A 97 -6.76 9.08 -4.41
CA TYR A 97 -7.14 8.68 -3.04
C TYR A 97 -8.09 9.64 -2.31
N GLN A 98 -8.10 10.92 -2.66
CA GLN A 98 -9.04 11.90 -2.09
C GLN A 98 -10.43 11.87 -2.75
N ILE A 99 -10.55 11.20 -3.89
CA ILE A 99 -11.81 11.02 -4.64
C ILE A 99 -12.35 9.60 -4.42
N ARG A 100 -11.45 8.63 -4.28
CA ARG A 100 -11.73 7.19 -4.20
C ARG A 100 -10.88 6.57 -3.11
N ASP A 101 -11.51 5.80 -2.23
CA ASP A 101 -10.79 5.03 -1.21
C ASP A 101 -10.29 3.69 -1.80
N PRO A 102 -8.96 3.47 -1.91
CA PRO A 102 -8.41 2.22 -2.45
C PRO A 102 -8.77 0.99 -1.61
N TRP A 103 -8.95 1.15 -0.31
CA TRP A 103 -9.31 0.06 0.62
C TRP A 103 -10.79 -0.28 0.51
N ALA A 104 -11.65 0.73 0.32
CA ALA A 104 -13.04 0.49 -0.06
C ALA A 104 -13.15 -0.25 -1.40
N GLU A 105 -12.27 0.05 -2.37
CA GLU A 105 -12.22 -0.68 -3.65
C GLU A 105 -11.73 -2.11 -3.50
N LEU A 106 -10.65 -2.32 -2.75
CA LEU A 106 -10.13 -3.65 -2.46
C LEU A 106 -11.21 -4.49 -1.76
N ARG A 107 -11.90 -3.93 -0.77
CA ARG A 107 -13.04 -4.56 -0.08
C ARG A 107 -14.18 -4.92 -1.03
N ARG A 108 -14.54 -4.02 -1.96
CA ARG A 108 -15.71 -4.22 -2.83
C ARG A 108 -15.43 -5.13 -4.02
N ARG A 109 -14.26 -4.97 -4.66
CA ARG A 109 -13.89 -5.63 -5.91
C ARG A 109 -12.98 -6.84 -5.70
N GLY A 110 -12.40 -6.99 -4.50
CA GLY A 110 -11.35 -7.97 -4.21
C GLY A 110 -10.02 -7.65 -4.87
N ARG A 111 -9.89 -6.48 -5.51
CA ARG A 111 -8.66 -6.04 -6.18
C ARG A 111 -8.61 -4.52 -6.36
N VAL A 112 -7.40 -3.96 -6.30
CA VAL A 112 -7.10 -2.56 -6.63
C VAL A 112 -5.67 -2.48 -7.16
N ILE A 113 -5.41 -1.58 -8.12
CA ILE A 113 -4.09 -1.39 -8.74
C ILE A 113 -3.55 -0.02 -8.36
N PHE A 114 -2.29 -0.01 -7.95
CA PHE A 114 -1.49 1.18 -7.69
C PHE A 114 -0.51 1.33 -8.87
N PRO A 115 -0.75 2.26 -9.82
CA PRO A 115 0.18 2.51 -10.92
C PRO A 115 1.51 3.05 -10.42
N ILE A 116 2.53 3.00 -11.28
CA ILE A 116 3.80 3.69 -11.03
C ILE A 116 3.52 5.20 -11.10
N VAL A 117 3.87 5.91 -10.02
CA VAL A 117 3.73 7.38 -9.92
C VAL A 117 5.08 8.08 -9.88
N GLY A 118 6.16 7.31 -9.69
CA GLY A 118 7.51 7.82 -9.69
C GLY A 118 8.52 6.71 -9.62
N HIS A 119 9.78 7.11 -9.74
CA HIS A 119 10.92 6.35 -9.30
C HIS A 119 11.50 7.15 -8.15
N SER A 120 11.91 6.45 -7.10
CA SER A 120 12.71 7.07 -6.06
C SER A 120 14.08 7.44 -6.63
#